data_AF-A0A526QQT4-F1
#
_entry.id   AF-A0A526QQT4-F1
#
_cell.length_a   1.000
_cell.length_b   1.000
_cell.length_c   1.000
_cell.angle_alpha   90.00
_cell.angle_beta   90.00
_cell.angle_gamma   90.00
#
_symmetry.space_group_name_H-M   'P 1'
#
loop_
_entity.id
_entity.type
_entity.pdbx_description
1 polymer ?
#
loop_
_entity_poly.entity_id
_entity_poly.type
_entity_poly.pdbx_seq_one_letter_code
_entity_poly.pdbx_strand_id
1 'polypeptide(L)'
;CRACLDACPTDAFPAPYRLDARRCISYLTIENKGPIPREFRDKIGNRIYGCDDCLAACPWNKFAQAASEAKLAARDDLREPPLAELLALDDAAFRSFFSGSPIKRIGRDRFIRNVLIAAGNSGGAALAGVVRGLLDDASPLVRGAAVWALSRLLPAIDFAQLAATALATEDDMTVRDEWLSALPAKVHA
;
A
#
# COMPACT_ATOMS: atom_id res chain seq x y z
N CYS A 1 6.07 30.69 -1.24
CA CYS A 1 6.10 29.44 -0.44
C CYS A 1 6.15 28.25 -1.39
N ARG A 2 6.91 27.19 -1.08
CA ARG A 2 7.01 25.95 -1.88
C ARG A 2 6.91 24.66 -1.03
N ALA A 3 6.45 24.78 0.22
CA ALA A 3 6.48 23.70 1.21
C ALA A 3 5.78 22.40 0.76
N CYS A 4 4.64 22.50 0.07
CA CYS A 4 3.93 21.34 -0.44
C CYS A 4 4.64 20.63 -1.60
N LEU A 5 5.44 21.36 -2.39
CA LEU A 5 6.27 20.76 -3.45
C LEU A 5 7.41 19.98 -2.80
N ASP A 6 8.10 20.59 -1.84
CA ASP A 6 9.27 20.02 -1.19
C ASP A 6 8.90 18.84 -0.24
N ALA A 7 7.70 18.85 0.35
CA ALA A 7 7.22 17.78 1.23
C ALA A 7 6.63 16.57 0.51
N CYS A 8 6.36 16.65 -0.80
CA CYS A 8 5.71 15.58 -1.54
C CYS A 8 6.67 14.37 -1.71
N PRO A 9 6.40 13.18 -1.15
CA PRO A 9 7.37 12.08 -1.13
C PRO A 9 7.78 11.57 -2.53
N THR A 10 6.88 11.75 -3.50
CA THR A 10 7.01 11.21 -4.86
C THR A 10 7.26 12.30 -5.90
N ASP A 11 7.49 13.54 -5.50
CA ASP A 11 7.67 14.67 -6.42
C ASP A 11 6.49 14.79 -7.40
N ALA A 12 5.26 14.63 -6.90
CA ALA A 12 4.05 14.67 -7.73
C ALA A 12 3.72 16.09 -8.24
N PHE A 13 4.41 17.12 -7.74
CA PHE A 13 4.28 18.50 -8.20
C PHE A 13 5.48 18.92 -9.06
N PRO A 14 5.46 18.69 -10.39
CA PRO A 14 6.56 19.11 -11.27
C PRO A 14 6.72 20.64 -11.35
N ALA A 15 5.66 21.38 -11.02
CA ALA A 15 5.67 22.84 -10.94
C ALA A 15 4.58 23.32 -9.96
N PRO A 16 4.64 24.57 -9.47
CA PRO A 16 3.55 25.14 -8.68
C PRO A 16 2.21 25.00 -9.39
N TYR A 17 1.17 24.60 -8.64
CA TYR A 17 -0.20 24.41 -9.13
C TYR A 17 -0.38 23.33 -10.22
N ARG A 18 0.62 22.48 -10.45
CA ARG A 18 0.54 21.36 -11.40
C ARG A 18 0.80 20.06 -10.67
N LEU A 19 -0.16 19.12 -10.77
CA LEU A 19 -0.07 17.79 -10.16
C LEU A 19 0.02 16.72 -11.25
N ASP A 20 1.01 15.82 -11.16
CA ASP A 20 1.01 14.55 -11.89
C ASP A 20 0.35 13.48 -11.00
N ALA A 21 -0.90 13.16 -11.31
CA ALA A 21 -1.69 12.18 -10.55
C ALA A 21 -1.03 10.80 -10.52
N ARG A 22 -0.28 10.40 -11.57
CA ARG A 22 0.34 9.07 -11.65
C ARG A 22 1.44 8.87 -10.59
N ARG A 23 1.96 9.95 -10.02
CA ARG A 23 2.95 9.96 -8.94
C ARG A 23 2.30 10.23 -7.58
N CYS A 24 1.10 10.79 -7.54
CA CYS A 24 0.43 11.19 -6.30
C CYS A 24 0.01 9.97 -5.47
N ILE A 25 0.48 9.87 -4.22
CA ILE A 25 0.13 8.74 -3.31
C ILE A 25 -1.39 8.64 -3.11
N SER A 26 -2.10 9.76 -3.02
CA SER A 26 -3.55 9.76 -2.91
C SER A 26 -4.21 9.09 -4.13
N TYR A 27 -3.78 9.42 -5.34
CA TYR A 27 -4.26 8.74 -6.55
C TYR A 27 -3.85 7.26 -6.59
N LEU A 28 -2.60 6.94 -6.24
CA LEU A 28 -2.08 5.57 -6.26
C LEU A 28 -2.82 4.65 -5.27
N THR A 29 -3.24 5.17 -4.13
CA THR A 29 -3.96 4.38 -3.12
C THR A 29 -5.46 4.32 -3.38
N ILE A 30 -6.03 5.30 -4.07
CA ILE A 30 -7.49 5.43 -4.22
C ILE A 30 -7.99 5.07 -5.63
N GLU A 31 -7.36 5.60 -6.68
CA GLU A 31 -7.86 5.51 -8.06
C GLU A 31 -7.11 4.47 -8.90
N ASN A 32 -5.82 4.25 -8.64
CA ASN A 32 -5.03 3.27 -9.40
C ASN A 32 -5.61 1.86 -9.21
N LYS A 33 -5.95 1.21 -10.32
CA LYS A 33 -6.57 -0.13 -10.33
C LYS A 33 -5.55 -1.27 -10.28
N GLY A 34 -4.38 -1.07 -10.88
CA GLY A 34 -3.36 -2.10 -11.04
C GLY A 34 -2.33 -2.12 -9.91
N PRO A 35 -1.20 -2.82 -10.11
CA PRO A 35 -0.07 -2.76 -9.20
C PRO A 35 0.41 -1.32 -9.01
N ILE A 36 0.91 -1.00 -7.81
CA ILE A 36 1.57 0.29 -7.59
C ILE A 36 2.96 0.22 -8.25
N PRO A 37 3.38 1.22 -9.05
CA PRO A 37 4.72 1.24 -9.63
C PRO A 37 5.81 1.09 -8.57
N ARG A 38 6.80 0.25 -8.83
CA ARG A 38 7.84 -0.15 -7.85
C ARG A 38 8.56 1.05 -7.24
N GLU A 39 8.87 2.06 -8.04
CA GLU A 39 9.55 3.30 -7.61
C GLU A 39 8.79 4.11 -6.53
N PHE A 40 7.48 3.88 -6.37
CA PHE A 40 6.67 4.60 -5.38
C PHE A 40 6.35 3.77 -4.13
N ARG A 41 6.58 2.45 -4.12
CA ARG A 41 6.14 1.57 -3.03
C ARG A 41 6.79 1.94 -1.69
N ASP A 42 8.11 2.15 -1.68
CA ASP A 42 8.82 2.58 -0.48
C ASP A 42 8.35 3.97 -0.01
N LYS A 43 8.12 4.88 -0.97
CA LYS A 43 7.72 6.27 -0.70
C LYS A 43 6.31 6.42 -0.13
N ILE A 44 5.45 5.40 -0.28
CA ILE A 44 4.09 5.41 0.29
C ILE A 44 4.13 5.35 1.82
N GLY A 45 5.13 4.68 2.41
CA GLY A 45 5.20 4.46 3.85
C GLY A 45 3.99 3.66 4.35
N ASN A 46 3.33 4.13 5.40
CA ASN A 46 2.16 3.49 6.03
C ASN A 46 0.81 4.01 5.48
N ARG A 47 0.79 4.79 4.40
CA ARG A 47 -0.43 5.40 3.85
C ARG A 47 -1.26 4.36 3.08
N ILE A 48 -2.29 3.82 3.73
CA ILE A 48 -3.16 2.78 3.14
C ILE A 48 -4.35 3.34 2.34
N TYR A 49 -4.70 4.62 2.55
CA TYR A 49 -5.77 5.31 1.82
C TYR A 49 -5.56 6.83 1.88
N GLY A 50 -5.23 7.45 0.75
CA GLY A 50 -4.97 8.89 0.68
C GLY A 50 -3.55 9.29 1.09
N CYS A 51 -3.28 10.60 1.04
CA CYS A 51 -2.04 11.20 1.51
C CYS A 51 -2.28 12.68 1.80
N ASP A 52 -1.92 13.12 3.01
CA ASP A 52 -2.14 14.49 3.47
C ASP A 52 -0.83 15.28 3.62
N ASP A 53 0.31 14.77 3.16
CA ASP A 53 1.62 15.40 3.41
C ASP A 53 1.71 16.83 2.85
N CYS A 54 1.15 17.05 1.67
CA CYS A 54 1.13 18.38 1.05
C CYS A 54 0.22 19.36 1.79
N LEU A 55 -0.83 18.86 2.45
CA LEU A 55 -1.72 19.62 3.30
C LEU A 55 -1.08 19.89 4.66
N ALA A 56 -0.47 18.88 5.27
CA ALA A 56 0.21 18.97 6.57
C ALA A 56 1.38 19.97 6.54
N ALA A 57 2.14 20.02 5.45
CA ALA A 57 3.23 20.98 5.26
C ALA A 57 2.76 22.41 4.91
N CYS A 58 1.47 22.61 4.60
CA CYS A 58 0.97 23.90 4.16
C CYS A 58 0.92 24.90 5.34
N PRO A 59 1.60 26.07 5.25
CA PRO A 59 1.57 27.07 6.32
C PRO A 59 0.18 27.63 6.64
N TRP A 60 -0.78 27.45 5.73
CA TRP A 60 -2.17 27.86 5.93
C TRP A 60 -2.98 26.82 6.71
N ASN A 61 -2.57 25.54 6.70
CA ASN A 61 -3.30 24.48 7.38
C ASN A 61 -3.27 24.63 8.92
N LYS A 62 -2.34 25.42 9.47
CA LYS A 62 -2.34 25.80 10.88
C LYS A 62 -3.57 26.59 11.32
N PHE A 63 -4.30 27.18 10.37
CA PHE A 63 -5.56 27.90 10.61
C PHE A 63 -6.79 27.00 10.41
N ALA A 64 -6.60 25.75 10.01
CA ALA A 64 -7.71 24.80 9.88
C ALA A 64 -8.31 24.50 11.26
N GLN A 65 -9.62 24.33 11.30
CA GLN A 65 -10.37 23.95 12.49
C GLN A 65 -10.89 22.54 12.32
N ALA A 66 -10.94 21.78 13.42
CA ALA A 66 -11.58 20.47 13.41
C ALA A 66 -13.06 20.63 13.03
N ALA A 67 -13.56 19.72 12.19
CA ALA A 67 -14.96 19.70 11.81
C ALA A 67 -15.84 19.52 13.06
N SER A 68 -16.97 20.23 13.10
CA SER A 68 -17.93 20.17 14.21
C SER A 68 -19.04 19.16 13.96
N GLU A 69 -19.16 18.71 12.71
CA GLU A 69 -20.17 17.79 12.23
C GLU A 69 -19.85 16.36 12.71
N ALA A 70 -20.70 15.82 13.59
CA ALA A 70 -20.53 14.47 14.12
C ALA A 70 -20.41 13.38 13.03
N LYS A 71 -21.01 13.59 11.85
CA LYS A 71 -20.89 12.67 10.69
C LYS A 71 -19.48 12.58 10.10
N LEU A 72 -18.62 13.55 10.39
CA LEU A 72 -17.23 13.60 9.94
C LEU A 72 -16.25 13.08 11.00
N ALA A 73 -16.73 12.76 12.20
CA ALA A 73 -15.90 12.13 13.22
C ALA A 73 -15.51 10.72 12.76
N ALA A 74 -14.21 10.45 12.73
CA ALA A 74 -13.72 9.10 12.47
C ALA A 74 -14.19 8.17 13.59
N ARG A 75 -14.69 6.99 13.22
CA ARG A 75 -14.97 5.93 14.20
C ARG A 75 -13.66 5.46 14.81
N ASP A 76 -13.65 5.15 16.10
CA ASP A 76 -12.43 4.78 16.82
C ASP A 76 -11.77 3.51 16.28
N ASP A 77 -12.56 2.55 15.78
CA ASP A 77 -12.06 1.33 15.14
C ASP A 77 -11.41 1.58 13.76
N LEU A 78 -11.60 2.75 13.17
CA LEU A 78 -10.91 3.19 11.96
C LEU A 78 -9.64 4.00 12.26
N ARG A 79 -9.34 4.28 13.53
CA ARG A 79 -8.13 5.01 13.94
C ARG A 79 -6.97 4.02 14.10
N GLU A 80 -6.11 4.00 13.09
CA GLU A 80 -4.85 3.23 13.10
C GLU A 80 -5.01 1.74 13.46
N PRO A 81 -5.94 0.99 12.83
CA PRO A 81 -6.09 -0.44 13.08
C PRO A 81 -4.80 -1.21 12.73
N PRO A 82 -4.47 -2.29 13.45
CA PRO A 82 -3.28 -3.09 13.19
C PRO A 82 -3.27 -3.65 11.76
N LEU A 83 -2.12 -3.57 11.08
CA LEU A 83 -1.97 -4.07 9.71
C LEU A 83 -2.35 -5.56 9.60
N ALA A 84 -2.04 -6.38 10.60
CA ALA A 84 -2.39 -7.79 10.61
C ALA A 84 -3.90 -8.04 10.56
N GLU A 85 -4.69 -7.23 11.27
CA GLU A 85 -6.16 -7.34 11.27
C GLU A 85 -6.74 -6.91 9.92
N LEU A 86 -6.19 -5.83 9.33
CA LEU A 86 -6.61 -5.35 8.02
C LEU A 86 -6.30 -6.37 6.91
N LEU A 87 -5.14 -7.04 6.98
CA LEU A 87 -4.75 -8.08 6.01
C LEU A 87 -5.63 -9.32 6.06
N ALA A 88 -6.30 -9.57 7.20
CA ALA A 88 -7.18 -10.71 7.38
C ALA A 88 -8.61 -10.49 6.83
N LEU A 89 -8.94 -9.30 6.32
CA LEU A 89 -10.26 -8.99 5.81
C LEU A 89 -10.55 -9.71 4.49
N ASP A 90 -11.55 -10.59 4.50
CA ASP A 90 -12.24 -11.04 3.28
C ASP A 90 -13.19 -9.96 2.73
N ASP A 91 -13.83 -10.21 1.59
CA ASP A 91 -14.73 -9.21 0.97
C ASP A 91 -15.94 -8.86 1.85
N ALA A 92 -16.51 -9.84 2.57
CA ALA A 92 -17.68 -9.61 3.43
C ALA A 92 -17.30 -8.77 4.66
N ALA A 93 -16.21 -9.13 5.33
CA ALA A 93 -15.64 -8.41 6.45
C ALA A 93 -15.23 -6.99 6.04
N PHE A 94 -14.55 -6.82 4.90
CA PHE A 94 -14.18 -5.50 4.37
C PHE A 94 -15.41 -4.60 4.15
N ARG A 95 -16.47 -5.11 3.51
CA ARG A 95 -17.69 -4.33 3.21
C ARG A 95 -18.45 -3.94 4.47
N SER A 96 -18.43 -4.80 5.48
CA SER A 96 -19.02 -4.54 6.79
C SER A 96 -18.22 -3.48 7.55
N PHE A 97 -16.90 -3.70 7.68
CA PHE A 97 -15.99 -2.84 8.44
C PHE A 97 -15.97 -1.41 7.91
N PHE A 98 -15.84 -1.23 6.59
CA PHE A 98 -15.83 0.08 5.94
C PHE A 98 -17.21 0.60 5.52
N SER A 99 -18.30 0.05 6.05
CA SER A 99 -19.64 0.57 5.77
C SER A 99 -19.75 2.05 6.17
N GLY A 100 -20.25 2.89 5.26
CA GLY A 100 -20.31 4.34 5.45
C GLY A 100 -18.98 5.08 5.29
N SER A 101 -17.86 4.38 5.09
CA SER A 101 -16.55 4.98 4.83
C SER A 101 -16.28 5.13 3.32
N PRO A 102 -15.62 6.22 2.87
CA PRO A 102 -15.14 6.35 1.50
C PRO A 102 -14.23 5.20 1.04
N ILE A 103 -13.53 4.53 1.98
CA ILE A 103 -12.65 3.39 1.71
C ILE A 103 -13.42 2.26 1.02
N LYS A 104 -14.70 2.06 1.33
CA LYS A 104 -15.52 1.01 0.72
C LYS A 104 -15.54 1.09 -0.82
N ARG A 105 -15.42 2.28 -1.41
CA ARG A 105 -15.46 2.47 -2.87
C ARG A 105 -14.29 1.84 -3.61
N ILE A 106 -13.14 1.70 -2.95
CA ILE A 106 -11.96 1.12 -3.60
C ILE A 106 -12.04 -0.41 -3.64
N GLY A 107 -12.88 -1.04 -2.82
CA GLY A 107 -13.02 -2.49 -2.77
C GLY A 107 -11.83 -3.16 -2.08
N ARG A 108 -12.05 -4.43 -1.69
CA ARG A 108 -11.14 -5.20 -0.83
C ARG A 108 -9.74 -5.37 -1.43
N ASP A 109 -9.63 -5.79 -2.68
CA ASP A 109 -8.33 -6.12 -3.28
C ASP A 109 -7.38 -4.91 -3.37
N ARG A 110 -7.88 -3.74 -3.79
CA ARG A 110 -7.07 -2.52 -3.84
C ARG A 110 -6.70 -2.03 -2.44
N PHE A 111 -7.59 -2.22 -1.47
CA PHE A 111 -7.28 -1.91 -0.07
C PHE A 111 -6.19 -2.83 0.47
N ILE A 112 -6.34 -4.15 0.34
CA ILE A 112 -5.34 -5.15 0.78
C ILE A 112 -4.00 -4.92 0.09
N ARG A 113 -3.98 -4.60 -1.21
CA ARG A 113 -2.76 -4.18 -1.92
C ARG A 113 -2.07 -3.02 -1.20
N ASN A 114 -2.80 -1.97 -0.80
CA ASN A 114 -2.20 -0.84 -0.09
C ASN A 114 -1.68 -1.23 1.30
N VAL A 115 -2.43 -2.07 2.04
CA VAL A 115 -2.03 -2.58 3.35
C VAL A 115 -0.77 -3.45 3.24
N LEU A 116 -0.63 -4.24 2.17
CA LEU A 116 0.58 -5.02 1.87
C LEU A 116 1.78 -4.10 1.60
N ILE A 117 1.59 -2.98 0.89
CA ILE A 117 2.67 -1.99 0.73
C ILE A 117 3.08 -1.41 2.09
N ALA A 118 2.12 -1.04 2.95
CA ALA A 118 2.41 -0.57 4.30
C ALA A 118 3.11 -1.63 5.16
N ALA A 119 2.72 -2.90 5.04
CA ALA A 119 3.33 -4.02 5.75
C ALA A 119 4.80 -4.20 5.33
N GLY A 120 5.11 -4.22 4.04
CA GLY A 120 6.49 -4.29 3.57
C GLY A 120 7.34 -3.09 4.00
N ASN A 121 6.76 -1.89 4.03
CA ASN A 121 7.43 -0.68 4.53
C ASN A 121 7.69 -0.70 6.04
N SER A 122 6.91 -1.44 6.82
CA SER A 122 7.10 -1.54 8.27
C SER A 122 8.36 -2.30 8.68
N GLY A 123 8.86 -3.19 7.82
CA GLY A 123 9.95 -4.13 8.18
C GLY A 123 9.59 -5.13 9.29
N GLY A 124 8.32 -5.18 9.71
CA GLY A 124 7.88 -6.02 10.83
C GLY A 124 7.78 -7.49 10.45
N ALA A 125 8.86 -8.26 10.70
CA ALA A 125 8.95 -9.68 10.37
C ALA A 125 7.77 -10.54 10.89
N ALA A 126 7.13 -10.13 11.99
CA ALA A 126 5.92 -10.77 12.53
C ALA A 126 4.74 -10.80 11.53
N LEU A 127 4.68 -9.86 10.59
CA LEU A 127 3.66 -9.81 9.54
C LEU A 127 3.88 -10.85 8.43
N ALA A 128 5.09 -11.43 8.32
CA ALA A 128 5.40 -12.35 7.22
C ALA A 128 4.47 -13.57 7.18
N GLY A 129 4.01 -14.05 8.34
CA GLY A 129 3.06 -15.17 8.41
C GLY A 129 1.71 -14.86 7.76
N VAL A 130 1.08 -13.73 8.13
CA VAL A 130 -0.21 -13.31 7.55
C VAL A 130 -0.06 -12.97 6.06
N VAL A 131 1.03 -12.30 5.68
CA VAL A 131 1.30 -11.96 4.28
C VAL A 131 1.49 -13.22 3.43
N ARG A 132 2.14 -14.27 3.96
CA ARG A 132 2.32 -15.54 3.24
C ARG A 132 0.97 -16.19 2.88
N GLY A 133 -0.03 -16.09 3.74
CA GLY A 133 -1.38 -16.60 3.45
C GLY A 133 -2.08 -15.88 2.28
N LEU A 134 -1.64 -14.68 1.92
CA LEU A 134 -2.18 -13.92 0.79
C LEU A 134 -1.52 -14.27 -0.55
N LEU A 135 -0.55 -15.19 -0.57
CA LEU A 135 0.00 -15.74 -1.82
C LEU A 135 -0.98 -16.67 -2.53
N ASP A 136 -2.01 -17.20 -1.84
CA ASP A 136 -3.05 -18.05 -2.44
C ASP A 136 -4.34 -17.28 -2.76
N ASP A 137 -4.30 -15.94 -2.66
CA ASP A 137 -5.48 -15.10 -2.90
C ASP A 137 -5.95 -15.20 -4.37
N ALA A 138 -7.27 -15.19 -4.59
CA ALA A 138 -7.85 -15.25 -5.93
C ALA A 138 -7.42 -14.06 -6.81
N SER A 139 -7.14 -12.91 -6.20
CA SER A 139 -6.74 -11.69 -6.88
C SER A 139 -5.24 -11.65 -7.19
N PRO A 140 -4.81 -11.61 -8.46
CA PRO A 140 -3.39 -11.45 -8.82
C PRO A 140 -2.79 -10.16 -8.25
N LEU A 141 -3.62 -9.13 -8.07
CA LEU A 141 -3.18 -7.87 -7.48
C LEU A 141 -2.75 -8.02 -6.02
N VAL A 142 -3.48 -8.83 -5.25
CA VAL A 142 -3.16 -9.14 -3.85
C VAL A 142 -1.93 -10.03 -3.79
N ARG A 143 -1.89 -11.11 -4.59
CA ARG A 143 -0.73 -12.01 -4.65
C ARG A 143 0.55 -11.24 -4.99
N GLY A 144 0.55 -10.44 -6.05
CA GLY A 144 1.72 -9.65 -6.46
C GLY A 144 2.19 -8.64 -5.40
N ALA A 145 1.26 -7.98 -4.70
CA ALA A 145 1.62 -7.11 -3.59
C ALA A 145 2.18 -7.89 -2.39
N ALA A 146 1.70 -9.10 -2.15
CA ALA A 146 2.20 -9.98 -1.10
C ALA A 146 3.63 -10.44 -1.39
N VAL A 147 3.96 -10.74 -2.66
CA VAL A 147 5.34 -11.01 -3.08
C VAL A 147 6.27 -9.86 -2.70
N TRP A 148 5.91 -8.64 -3.06
CA TRP A 148 6.72 -7.46 -2.73
C TRP A 148 6.83 -7.25 -1.22
N ALA A 149 5.76 -7.44 -0.45
CA ALA A 149 5.83 -7.32 1.00
C ALA A 149 6.76 -8.40 1.60
N LEU A 150 6.69 -9.65 1.15
CA LEU A 150 7.54 -10.72 1.66
C LEU A 150 9.02 -10.52 1.32
N SER A 151 9.36 -9.92 0.18
CA SER A 151 10.75 -9.61 -0.15
C SER A 151 11.38 -8.58 0.81
N ARG A 152 10.54 -7.79 1.49
CA ARG A 152 10.94 -6.82 2.53
C ARG A 152 10.94 -7.41 3.93
N LEU A 153 10.09 -8.41 4.18
CA LEU A 153 9.84 -8.96 5.52
C LEU A 153 10.60 -10.25 5.83
N LEU A 154 11.04 -10.98 4.80
CA LEU A 154 11.78 -12.23 4.95
C LEU A 154 13.29 -12.02 4.74
N PRO A 155 14.14 -12.84 5.38
CA PRO A 155 15.52 -13.00 4.96
C PRO A 155 15.62 -13.38 3.47
N ALA A 156 16.66 -12.90 2.79
CA ALA A 156 16.82 -13.10 1.34
C ALA A 156 16.84 -14.59 0.92
N ILE A 157 17.41 -15.46 1.76
CA ILE A 157 17.45 -16.91 1.51
C ILE A 157 16.04 -17.52 1.55
N ASP A 158 15.27 -17.19 2.59
CA ASP A 158 13.90 -17.69 2.76
C ASP A 158 12.99 -17.19 1.64
N PHE A 159 13.14 -15.93 1.24
CA PHE A 159 12.40 -15.36 0.11
C PHE A 159 12.76 -16.07 -1.21
N ALA A 160 14.04 -16.34 -1.47
CA ALA A 160 14.47 -17.02 -2.68
C ALA A 160 13.95 -18.46 -2.77
N GLN A 161 13.91 -19.19 -1.66
CA GLN A 161 13.31 -20.53 -1.59
C GLN A 161 11.81 -20.49 -1.89
N LEU A 162 11.09 -19.54 -1.27
CA LEU A 162 9.67 -19.35 -1.50
C LEU A 162 9.37 -19.00 -2.97
N ALA A 163 10.16 -18.11 -3.56
CA ALA A 163 10.04 -17.72 -4.96
C ALA A 163 10.24 -18.91 -5.91
N ALA A 164 11.19 -19.80 -5.62
CA ALA A 164 11.46 -20.99 -6.44
C ALA A 164 10.25 -21.94 -6.48
N THR A 165 9.57 -22.12 -5.35
CA THR A 165 8.33 -22.93 -5.29
C THR A 165 7.18 -22.22 -5.99
N ALA A 166 6.96 -20.93 -5.71
CA ALA A 166 5.82 -20.18 -6.26
C ALA A 166 5.88 -20.01 -7.79
N LEU A 167 7.07 -19.76 -8.35
CA LEU A 167 7.28 -19.61 -9.80
C LEU A 167 7.04 -20.91 -10.58
N ALA A 168 6.99 -22.06 -9.93
CA ALA A 168 6.66 -23.33 -10.58
C ALA A 168 5.15 -23.50 -10.82
N THR A 169 4.30 -22.80 -10.05
CA THR A 169 2.84 -22.99 -10.06
C THR A 169 2.03 -21.73 -10.37
N GLU A 170 2.63 -20.53 -10.25
CA GLU A 170 1.94 -19.28 -10.59
C GLU A 170 1.87 -19.09 -12.11
N ASP A 171 0.65 -18.99 -12.64
CA ASP A 171 0.38 -18.79 -14.06
C ASP A 171 0.17 -17.31 -14.43
N ASP A 172 -0.16 -16.45 -13.47
CA ASP A 172 -0.36 -15.03 -13.75
C ASP A 172 0.98 -14.32 -14.01
N MET A 173 1.14 -13.83 -15.24
CA MET A 173 2.38 -13.18 -15.69
C MET A 173 2.75 -11.94 -14.88
N THR A 174 1.77 -11.22 -14.32
CA THR A 174 2.04 -10.03 -13.50
C THR A 174 2.59 -10.41 -12.13
N VAL A 175 2.09 -11.49 -11.53
CA VAL A 175 2.60 -12.02 -10.25
C VAL A 175 3.98 -12.64 -10.44
N ARG A 176 4.20 -13.37 -11.54
CA ARG A 176 5.53 -13.88 -11.90
C ARG A 176 6.56 -12.76 -12.05
N ASP A 177 6.18 -11.64 -12.68
CA ASP A 177 7.06 -10.46 -12.78
C ASP A 177 7.41 -9.86 -11.41
N GLU A 178 6.48 -9.86 -10.45
CA GLU A 178 6.77 -9.44 -9.06
C GLU A 178 7.81 -10.35 -8.40
N TRP A 179 7.67 -11.66 -8.54
CA TRP A 179 8.65 -12.63 -8.01
C TRP A 179 10.03 -12.41 -8.61
N LEU A 180 10.11 -12.34 -9.95
CA LEU A 180 11.38 -12.18 -10.66
C LEU A 180 12.05 -10.83 -10.34
N SER A 181 11.27 -9.75 -10.26
CA SER A 181 11.78 -8.42 -9.94
C SER A 181 12.25 -8.26 -8.50
N ALA A 182 11.73 -9.09 -7.59
CA ALA A 182 12.06 -9.04 -6.16
C ALA A 182 13.22 -9.97 -5.78
N LEU A 183 13.63 -10.89 -6.65
CA LEU A 183 14.78 -11.74 -6.40
C LEU A 183 16.06 -10.90 -6.37
N PRO A 184 16.98 -11.17 -5.42
CA PRO A 184 18.29 -10.52 -5.42
C PRO A 184 19.01 -10.85 -6.73
N ALA A 185 19.69 -9.86 -7.32
CA ALA A 185 20.55 -10.09 -8.47
C ALA A 185 21.54 -11.21 -8.12
N LYS A 186 21.72 -12.17 -9.05
CA LYS A 186 22.73 -13.22 -8.88
C LYS A 186 24.07 -12.52 -8.69
N VAL A 187 24.62 -12.59 -7.49
CA VAL A 187 26.00 -12.19 -7.23
C VAL A 187 26.84 -13.18 -8.03
N HIS A 188 27.31 -12.77 -9.19
CA HIS A 188 28.39 -13.48 -9.87
C HIS A 188 29.61 -13.35 -8.96
N ALA A 189 29.95 -14.45 -8.29
CA ALA A 189 31.20 -14.62 -7.56
C ALA A 189 32.38 -14.61 -8.53
#